data_AF-A0A2T4HP67-F1
#
_entry.id   AF-A0A2T4HP67-F1
#
_cell.length_a   1.000
_cell.length_b   1.000
_cell.length_c   1.000
_cell.angle_alpha   90.00
_cell.angle_beta   90.00
_cell.angle_gamma   90.00
#
_symmetry.space_group_name_H-M   'P 1'
#
loop_
_entity.id
_entity.type
_entity.pdbx_description
1 polymer ?
#
loop_
_entity_poly.entity_id
_entity_poly.type
_entity_poly.pdbx_seq_one_letter_code
_entity_poly.pdbx_strand_id
1 'polypeptide(L)'
;MDLDALLANYFGTADLASLDDAAFADGVDRLAIAFATETEPGRRFALWALLHGIGEAPDPAIAFKDDPRTRDAAITYARLADRAGD
;
A
#
# COMPACT_ATOMS: atom_id res chain seq x y z
N MET A 1 1.76 3.93 13.31
CA MET A 1 2.66 3.86 12.15
C MET A 1 2.54 5.18 11.44
N ASP A 2 3.67 5.81 11.16
CA ASP A 2 3.73 7.18 10.62
C ASP A 2 3.84 7.07 9.09
N LEU A 3 2.90 7.68 8.36
CA LEU A 3 2.82 7.60 6.90
C LEU A 3 4.00 8.34 6.25
N ASP A 4 4.36 9.51 6.78
CA ASP A 4 5.46 10.31 6.24
C ASP A 4 6.79 9.58 6.42
N ALA A 5 6.98 8.93 7.58
CA ALA A 5 8.15 8.08 7.82
C ALA A 5 8.18 6.85 6.88
N LEU A 6 7.01 6.29 6.56
CA LEU A 6 6.90 5.16 5.63
C LEU A 6 7.25 5.61 4.20
N LEU A 7 6.71 6.74 3.75
CA LEU A 7 7.00 7.32 2.44
C LEU A 7 8.49 7.68 2.33
N ALA A 8 9.06 8.35 3.33
CA ALA A 8 10.48 8.65 3.36
C ALA A 8 11.36 7.39 3.31
N ASN A 9 10.93 6.29 3.91
CA ASN A 9 11.68 5.03 3.89
C ASN A 9 11.67 4.33 2.52
N TYR A 10 10.53 4.33 1.81
CA TYR A 10 10.41 3.63 0.52
C TYR A 10 10.76 4.50 -0.68
N PHE A 11 10.39 5.78 -0.64
CA PHE A 11 10.52 6.74 -1.74
C PHE A 11 11.61 7.79 -1.50
N GLY A 12 12.24 7.82 -0.32
CA GLY A 12 13.26 8.81 0.02
C GLY A 12 12.70 10.19 0.38
N THR A 13 11.40 10.41 0.21
CA THR A 13 10.68 11.65 0.52
C THR A 13 9.24 11.34 0.92
N ALA A 14 8.62 12.22 1.71
CA ALA A 14 7.18 12.20 1.96
C ALA A 14 6.38 12.89 0.83
N ASP A 15 7.05 13.69 0.00
CA ASP A 15 6.44 14.40 -1.12
C ASP A 15 6.61 13.62 -2.43
N LEU A 16 5.65 12.72 -2.71
CA LEU A 16 5.66 11.92 -3.94
C LEU A 16 5.59 12.76 -5.21
N ALA A 17 5.01 13.97 -5.16
CA ALA A 17 4.90 14.85 -6.33
C ALA A 17 6.25 15.47 -6.74
N SER A 18 7.24 15.42 -5.84
CA SER A 18 8.61 15.86 -6.12
C SER A 18 9.49 14.79 -6.79
N LEU A 19 9.01 13.56 -6.90
CA LEU A 19 9.75 12.44 -7.47
C LEU A 19 9.67 12.43 -8.98
N ASP A 20 10.77 12.03 -9.62
CA ASP A 20 10.78 11.61 -11.01
C ASP A 20 10.12 10.24 -11.17
N ASP A 21 9.58 9.97 -12.37
CA ASP A 21 8.85 8.73 -12.67
C ASP A 21 9.68 7.46 -12.37
N ALA A 22 11.00 7.51 -12.57
CA ALA A 22 11.89 6.40 -12.29
C ALA A 22 12.05 6.16 -10.78
N ALA A 23 12.27 7.21 -9.99
CA ALA A 23 12.32 7.09 -8.53
C ALA A 23 10.97 6.67 -7.92
N PHE A 24 9.87 7.14 -8.49
CA PHE A 24 8.53 6.69 -8.10
C PHE A 24 8.37 5.18 -8.34
N ALA A 25 8.63 4.71 -9.57
CA ALA A 25 8.54 3.28 -9.91
C ALA A 25 9.44 2.41 -9.02
N ASP A 26 10.68 2.84 -8.76
CA ASP A 26 11.62 2.10 -7.89
C ASP A 26 11.09 2.02 -6.43
N GLY A 27 10.43 3.08 -5.96
CA GLY A 27 9.77 3.10 -4.65
C GLY A 27 8.56 2.17 -4.59
N VAL A 28 7.75 2.12 -5.65
CA VAL A 28 6.62 1.18 -5.78
C VAL A 28 7.11 -0.26 -5.75
N ASP A 29 8.16 -0.59 -6.50
CA ASP A 29 8.74 -1.94 -6.51
C ASP A 29 9.22 -2.36 -5.11
N ARG A 30 9.92 -1.47 -4.40
CA ARG A 30 10.35 -1.73 -3.02
C ARG A 30 9.17 -1.93 -2.08
N LEU A 31 8.11 -1.15 -2.24
CA LEU A 31 6.89 -1.26 -1.43
C LEU A 31 6.16 -2.59 -1.71
N ALA A 32 6.07 -3.00 -2.97
CA ALA A 32 5.48 -4.28 -3.38
C ALA A 32 6.27 -5.48 -2.84
N ILE A 33 7.60 -5.41 -2.87
CA ILE A 33 8.49 -6.41 -2.25
C ILE A 33 8.25 -6.45 -0.73
N ALA A 34 8.22 -5.30 -0.07
CA ALA A 34 7.95 -5.23 1.36
C ALA A 34 6.59 -5.86 1.71
N PHE A 35 5.54 -5.55 0.95
CA PHE A 35 4.22 -6.14 1.09
C PHE A 35 4.25 -7.67 0.96
N ALA A 36 4.96 -8.20 -0.06
CA ALA A 36 5.06 -9.64 -0.29
C ALA A 36 5.81 -10.39 0.84
N THR A 37 6.77 -9.73 1.49
CA THR A 37 7.56 -10.30 2.60
C THR A 37 6.95 -10.08 3.98
N GLU A 38 5.94 -9.20 4.10
CA GLU A 38 5.37 -8.83 5.38
C GLU A 38 4.45 -9.92 5.94
N THR A 39 4.66 -10.21 7.23
CA THR A 39 3.95 -11.26 7.97
C THR A 39 3.06 -10.70 9.08
N GLU A 40 3.35 -9.49 9.56
CA GLU A 40 2.50 -8.82 10.53
C GLU A 40 1.24 -8.29 9.82
N PRO A 41 0.02 -8.73 10.21
CA PRO A 41 -1.19 -8.39 9.48
C PRO A 41 -1.50 -6.88 9.46
N GLY A 42 -1.19 -6.18 10.56
CA GLY A 42 -1.38 -4.72 10.65
C GLY A 42 -0.48 -3.96 9.68
N ARG A 43 0.82 -4.28 9.68
CA ARG A 43 1.77 -3.68 8.73
C ARG A 43 1.47 -4.07 7.29
N ARG A 44 1.11 -5.33 7.03
CA ARG A 44 0.76 -5.81 5.68
C ARG A 44 -0.46 -5.08 5.12
N PHE A 45 -1.48 -4.84 5.94
CA PHE A 45 -2.64 -4.03 5.58
C PHE A 45 -2.25 -2.60 5.20
N ALA A 46 -1.39 -1.95 5.98
CA ALA A 46 -0.97 -0.58 5.70
C ALA A 46 -0.15 -0.46 4.41
N LEU A 47 0.76 -1.41 4.15
CA LEU A 47 1.50 -1.47 2.89
C LEU A 47 0.56 -1.65 1.69
N TRP A 48 -0.44 -2.53 1.82
CA TRP A 48 -1.46 -2.71 0.80
C TRP A 48 -2.33 -1.45 0.59
N ALA A 49 -2.72 -0.77 1.66
CA ALA A 49 -3.50 0.47 1.58
C ALA A 49 -2.72 1.57 0.85
N LEU A 50 -1.40 1.66 1.08
CA LEU A 50 -0.55 2.58 0.33
C LEU A 50 -0.47 2.21 -1.16
N LEU A 51 -0.26 0.93 -1.48
CA LEU A 51 -0.30 0.44 -2.87
C LEU A 51 -1.65 0.75 -3.55
N HIS A 52 -2.75 0.70 -2.79
CA HIS A 52 -4.08 0.98 -3.32
C HIS A 52 -4.25 2.47 -3.63
N GLY A 53 -3.77 3.35 -2.76
CA GLY A 53 -3.80 4.79 -2.99
C GLY A 53 -3.03 5.26 -4.23
N ILE A 54 -2.01 4.50 -4.66
CA ILE A 54 -1.23 4.78 -5.88
C ILE A 54 -1.70 3.96 -7.11
N GLY A 55 -2.73 3.11 -6.97
CA GLY A 55 -3.30 2.32 -8.07
C GLY A 55 -2.59 1.01 -8.39
N GLU A 56 -1.62 0.59 -7.59
CA GLU A 56 -0.76 -0.59 -7.83
C GLU A 56 -1.10 -1.77 -6.89
N ALA A 57 -2.17 -1.67 -6.09
CA ALA A 57 -2.52 -2.73 -5.16
C ALA A 57 -3.06 -4.00 -5.85
N PRO A 58 -2.63 -5.19 -5.41
CA PRO A 58 -3.26 -6.44 -5.79
C PRO A 58 -4.65 -6.59 -5.16
N ASP A 59 -5.51 -7.40 -5.78
CA ASP A 59 -6.86 -7.70 -5.26
C ASP A 59 -6.77 -8.25 -3.81
N PRO A 60 -7.51 -7.68 -2.84
CA PRO A 60 -7.59 -8.16 -1.47
C PRO A 60 -7.81 -9.67 -1.33
N ALA A 61 -8.61 -10.27 -2.22
CA ALA A 61 -8.91 -11.70 -2.20
C ALA A 61 -7.68 -12.57 -2.46
N ILE A 62 -6.74 -12.07 -3.26
CA ILE A 62 -5.46 -12.73 -3.54
C ILE A 62 -4.42 -12.33 -2.49
N ALA A 63 -4.35 -11.03 -2.22
CA ALA A 63 -3.39 -10.39 -1.32
C ALA A 63 -3.47 -10.90 0.13
N PHE A 64 -4.68 -11.24 0.60
CA PHE A 64 -4.95 -11.70 1.96
C PHE A 64 -5.71 -13.03 1.97
N LYS A 65 -5.41 -13.93 1.02
CA LYS A 65 -6.08 -15.24 0.91
C LYS A 65 -6.03 -16.04 2.23
N ASP A 66 -4.90 -15.93 2.95
CA ASP A 66 -4.61 -16.66 4.19
C ASP A 66 -5.09 -15.92 5.46
N ASP A 67 -5.54 -14.66 5.33
CA ASP A 67 -6.05 -13.85 6.43
C ASP A 67 -7.42 -13.22 6.09
N PRO A 68 -8.52 -13.96 6.36
CA PRO A 68 -9.87 -13.49 6.07
C PRO A 68 -10.25 -12.19 6.77
N ARG A 69 -9.67 -11.89 7.95
CA ARG A 69 -10.00 -10.67 8.71
C ARG A 69 -9.38 -9.46 8.04
N THR A 70 -8.10 -9.56 7.70
CA THR A 70 -7.40 -8.48 7.00
C THR A 70 -7.94 -8.28 5.58
N ARG A 71 -8.37 -9.36 4.91
CA ARG A 71 -9.08 -9.28 3.63
C ARG A 71 -10.35 -8.44 3.72
N ASP A 72 -11.22 -8.70 4.69
CA ASP A 72 -12.49 -7.98 4.84
C ASP A 72 -12.28 -6.49 5.16
N ALA A 73 -11.27 -6.20 5.98
CA ALA A 73 -10.83 -4.84 6.24
C ALA A 73 -10.33 -4.15 4.96
N ALA A 74 -9.53 -4.82 4.13
CA ALA A 74 -9.03 -4.31 2.86
C ALA A 74 -10.15 -4.04 1.85
N ILE A 75 -11.10 -4.96 1.72
CA ILE A 75 -12.28 -4.78 0.86
C ILE A 75 -13.11 -3.58 1.33
N THR A 76 -13.35 -3.47 2.64
CA THR A 76 -14.10 -2.36 3.21
C THR A 76 -13.38 -1.03 2.98
N TYR A 77 -12.05 -1.00 3.17
CA TYR A 77 -11.23 0.18 2.92
C TYR A 77 -11.29 0.60 1.44
N ALA A 78 -11.02 -0.30 0.49
CA ALA A 78 -11.09 0.01 -0.95
C ALA A 78 -12.44 0.59 -1.34
N ARG A 79 -13.54 -0.03 -0.90
CA ARG A 79 -14.90 0.48 -1.19
C ARG A 79 -15.15 1.89 -0.66
N LEU A 80 -14.59 2.22 0.51
CA LEU A 80 -14.73 3.55 1.10
C LEU A 80 -13.83 4.58 0.40
N ALA A 81 -12.61 4.17 0.02
CA ALA A 81 -11.66 5.00 -0.72
C ALA A 81 -12.17 5.34 -2.12
N ASP A 82 -12.68 4.33 -2.86
CA ASP A 82 -13.28 4.50 -4.18
C ASP A 82 -14.45 5.50 -4.13
N ARG A 83 -15.29 5.41 -3.09
CA ARG A 83 -16.42 6.32 -2.89
C ARG A 83 -16.00 7.75 -2.51
N ALA A 84 -14.82 7.92 -1.93
CA ALA A 84 -14.30 9.23 -1.55
C ALA A 84 -13.53 9.92 -2.70
N GLY A 85 -13.12 9.15 -3.72
CA GLY A 85 -12.46 9.65 -4.92
C GLY A 85 -13.40 10.06 -6.06
N ASP A 86 -14.69 9.70 -5.98
CA ASP A 86 -15.81 10.17 -6.83
C ASP A 86 -16.45 11.46 -6.29
#